data_AF-A0ABD3WBA7-F1
#
_entry.id   AF-A0ABD3WBA7-F1
#
_cell.length_a   1.000
_cell.length_b   1.000
_cell.length_c   1.000
_cell.angle_alpha   90.00
_cell.angle_beta   90.00
_cell.angle_gamma   90.00
#
_symmetry.space_group_name_H-M   'P 1'
#
loop_
_entity.id
_entity.type
_entity.pdbx_description
1 polymer ?
#
loop_
_entity_poly.entity_id
_entity_poly.type
_entity_poly.pdbx_seq_one_letter_code
_entity_poly.pdbx_strand_id
1 'polypeptide(L)' 'RQGICKNFIDNGRWADSCQFRANESCAFECDYGFQKHPNITGNITCTASGIWNVDPRLLCK' A
#
# COMPACT_ATOMS: atom_id res chain seq x y z
N ARG A 1 9.09 9.77 -17.34
CA ARG A 1 8.43 8.43 -17.22
C ARG A 1 7.75 8.43 -15.86
N GLN A 2 6.42 8.32 -15.79
CA GLN A 2 5.69 8.29 -14.52
C GLN A 2 5.91 6.92 -13.87
N GLY A 3 6.30 6.86 -12.61
CA GLY A 3 6.43 5.61 -11.87
C GLY A 3 5.05 5.08 -11.47
N ILE A 4 4.82 3.78 -11.64
CA ILE A 4 3.60 3.09 -11.19
C ILE A 4 4.02 2.12 -10.08
N CYS A 5 3.32 2.15 -8.95
CA CYS A 5 3.60 1.26 -7.85
C CYS A 5 2.98 -0.14 -8.03
N LYS A 6 3.51 -1.11 -7.30
CA LYS A 6 3.01 -2.49 -7.28
C LYS A 6 1.61 -2.52 -6.67
N ASN A 7 0.70 -3.29 -7.27
CA ASN A 7 -0.70 -3.40 -6.88
C ASN A 7 -1.03 -4.64 -6.04
N PHE A 8 -0.06 -5.18 -5.29
CA PHE A 8 -0.26 -6.32 -4.40
C PHE A 8 0.02 -5.95 -2.94
N ILE A 9 -0.63 -6.65 -2.02
CA ILE A 9 -0.40 -6.67 -0.57
C ILE A 9 -0.43 -8.14 -0.15
N ASP A 10 0.46 -8.54 0.74
CA ASP A 10 0.36 -9.88 1.35
C ASP A 10 -0.71 -9.86 2.44
N ASN A 11 -1.67 -10.77 2.36
CA ASN A 11 -2.79 -10.89 3.33
C ASN A 11 -3.62 -9.61 3.49
N GLY A 12 -3.85 -8.90 2.38
CA GLY A 12 -4.69 -7.71 2.37
C GLY A 12 -5.01 -7.24 0.97
N ARG A 13 -5.78 -6.15 0.91
CA ARG A 13 -6.27 -5.55 -0.32
C ARG A 13 -6.16 -4.02 -0.30
N TRP A 14 -5.87 -3.47 -1.46
CA TRP A 14 -5.96 -2.03 -1.69
C TRP A 14 -7.43 -1.60 -1.72
N ALA A 15 -7.71 -0.36 -1.31
CA ALA A 15 -9.02 0.24 -1.55
C ALA A 15 -9.26 0.41 -3.06
N ASP A 16 -10.51 0.23 -3.50
CA ASP A 16 -10.91 0.31 -4.92
C ASP A 16 -10.59 1.67 -5.58
N SER A 17 -10.42 2.71 -4.77
CA SER A 17 -10.06 4.06 -5.23
C SER A 17 -8.57 4.23 -5.56
N CYS A 18 -7.72 3.26 -5.24
CA CYS A 18 -6.27 3.35 -5.45
C CYS A 18 -5.88 3.17 -6.92
N GLN A 19 -5.19 4.15 -7.51
CA GLN A 19 -4.74 4.13 -8.90
C GLN A 19 -3.25 3.79 -9.08
N PHE A 20 -2.52 3.58 -7.98
CA PHE A 20 -1.10 3.20 -7.94
C PHE A 20 -0.14 4.21 -8.61
N ARG A 21 -0.56 5.48 -8.72
CA ARG A 21 0.21 6.52 -9.43
C ARG A 21 1.25 7.14 -8.52
N ALA A 22 2.36 7.57 -9.11
CA ALA A 22 3.35 8.37 -8.40
C ALA A 22 2.72 9.57 -7.67
N ASN A 23 3.14 9.76 -6.42
CA ASN A 23 2.67 10.74 -5.43
C ASN A 23 1.22 10.54 -4.94
N GLU A 24 0.60 9.40 -5.21
CA GLU A 24 -0.71 9.01 -4.67
C GLU A 24 -0.55 8.29 -3.32
N SER A 25 -1.47 8.56 -2.38
CA SER A 25 -1.58 7.81 -1.13
C SER A 25 -2.78 6.88 -1.18
N CYS A 26 -2.55 5.59 -0.96
CA CYS A 26 -3.59 4.58 -1.04
C CYS A 26 -3.91 3.97 0.33
N ALA A 27 -5.21 3.83 0.57
CA ALA A 27 -5.74 3.07 1.70
C ALA A 27 -5.68 1.57 1.41
N PHE A 28 -5.58 0.79 2.49
CA PHE A 28 -5.59 -0.66 2.42
C PHE A 28 -6.30 -1.25 3.65
N GLU A 29 -6.72 -2.49 3.49
CA GLU A 29 -7.36 -3.32 4.50
C GLU A 29 -6.67 -4.68 4.55
N CYS A 30 -6.50 -5.22 5.75
CA CYS A 30 -5.95 -6.56 5.93
C CYS A 30 -7.06 -7.59 5.86
N ASP A 31 -6.74 -8.76 5.32
CA ASP A 31 -7.66 -9.88 5.24
C ASP A 31 -8.00 -10.40 6.65
N TYR A 32 -9.10 -11.15 6.76
CA TYR A 32 -9.53 -11.73 8.03
C TYR A 32 -8.42 -12.59 8.66
N GLY A 33 -8.14 -12.32 9.94
CA GLY A 33 -7.08 -13.01 10.69
C GLY A 33 -5.73 -12.28 10.72
N PHE A 34 -5.57 -11.21 9.94
CA PHE A 34 -4.36 -10.37 9.91
C PHE A 34 -4.66 -8.97 10.43
N GLN A 35 -3.63 -8.32 10.99
CA GLN A 35 -3.73 -6.98 11.54
C GLN A 35 -2.74 -6.03 10.87
N LYS A 36 -3.08 -4.74 10.85
CA LYS A 36 -2.17 -3.70 10.37
C LYS A 36 -0.91 -3.71 11.22
N HIS A 37 0.24 -3.62 10.57
CA HIS A 37 1.50 -3.50 11.26
C HIS A 37 1.47 -2.30 12.23
N PRO A 38 1.88 -2.46 13.50
CA PRO A 38 1.69 -1.43 14.52
C PRO A 38 2.41 -0.11 14.20
N ASN A 39 3.51 -0.18 13.44
CA ASN A 39 4.28 0.99 13.02
C ASN A 39 3.72 1.70 11.76
N ILE A 40 2.61 1.21 11.20
CA ILE A 40 1.99 1.79 10.00
C ILE A 40 0.68 2.44 10.40
N THR A 41 0.69 3.76 10.45
CA THR A 41 -0.48 4.57 10.79
C THR A 41 -1.06 5.19 9.51
N GLY A 42 -2.15 4.60 9.01
CA GLY A 42 -2.92 5.15 7.89
C GLY A 42 -2.55 4.62 6.50
N ASN A 43 -2.58 5.50 5.51
CA ASN A 43 -2.36 5.18 4.09
C ASN A 43 -0.86 5.19 3.77
N ILE A 44 -0.47 4.47 2.71
CA ILE A 44 0.91 4.48 2.23
C ILE A 44 1.01 5.16 0.87
N THR A 45 2.15 5.80 0.61
CA THR A 45 2.34 6.71 -0.53
C THR A 45 3.22 6.08 -1.59
N CYS A 46 2.73 6.06 -2.82
CA CYS A 46 3.53 5.70 -3.98
C CYS A 46 4.45 6.88 -4.28
N THR A 47 5.76 6.71 -4.15
CA THR A 47 6.71 7.81 -4.36
C THR A 47 6.85 8.17 -5.85
N ALA A 48 7.47 9.31 -6.15
CA ALA A 48 7.73 9.75 -7.52
C ALA A 48 8.52 8.73 -8.37
N SER A 49 9.27 7.82 -7.74
CA SER A 49 10.04 6.75 -8.40
C SER A 49 9.22 5.49 -8.72
N GLY A 50 7.94 5.43 -8.32
CA GLY A 50 7.10 4.24 -8.51
C GLY A 50 7.38 3.14 -7.48
N ILE A 51 7.87 3.51 -6.30
CA ILE A 51 8.11 2.61 -5.17
C ILE A 51 7.29 3.09 -3.98
N TRP A 52 6.64 2.19 -3.27
CA TRP A 52 5.93 2.53 -2.04
C TRP A 52 6.89 2.99 -0.94
N ASN A 53 6.47 3.97 -0.14
CA ASN A 53 7.23 4.41 1.03
C ASN A 53 7.30 3.33 2.15
N VAL A 54 6.45 2.31 2.09
CA VAL A 54 6.47 1.12 2.95
C VAL A 54 6.33 -0.12 2.07
N ASP A 55 7.08 -1.19 2.35
CA ASP A 55 6.96 -2.46 1.61
C ASP A 55 5.54 -3.04 1.79
N PRO A 56 4.76 -3.23 0.71
CA PRO A 56 3.39 -3.76 0.79
C PRO A 56 3.27 -5.13 1.47
N ARG A 57 4.36 -5.91 1.52
CA ARG A 57 4.41 -7.22 2.19
C ARG A 57 4.43 -7.14 3.72
N LEU A 58 4.72 -5.95 4.26
CA LEU A 58 4.82 -5.72 5.70
C LEU A 58 3.56 -5.10 6.28
N LEU A 59 2.56 -4.78 5.45
CA LEU A 59 1.36 -4.05 5.87
C LEU A 59 0.47 -4.84 6.81
N CYS A 60 0.31 -6.15 6.54
CA CYS A 60 -0.60 -7.04 7.23
C CYS A 60 0.16 -8.24 7.80
N LYS A 61 0.03 -8.49 9.10
CA LYS A 61 0.70 -9.56 9.84
C LYS A 61 -0.23 -10.28 10.80
#